data_AF-A0A673VKT6-F1
#
_entry.id   AF-A0A673VKT6-F1
#
_cell.length_a   1.000
_cell.length_b   1.000
_cell.length_c   1.000
_cell.angle_alpha   90.00
_cell.angle_beta   90.00
_cell.angle_gamma   90.00
#
_symmetry.space_group_name_H-M   'P 1'
#
loop_
_entity.id
_entity.type
_entity.pdbx_description
1 polymer ?
#
loop_
_entity_poly.entity_id
_entity_poly.type
_entity_poly.pdbx_seq_one_letter_code
_entity_poly.pdbx_strand_id
1 'polypeptide(L)'
;MDGEDIPNFSSLKEETAYWKELSLKYKQSFQEARDELVEFQEGSRELEAELEAQLVQAARSGRWPGPRLRHVNTGGVLSSPR
;
A
#
# COMPACT_ATOMS: atom_id res chain seq x y z
N MET A 1 19.60 6.45 9.37
CA MET A 1 20.38 5.28 8.91
C MET A 1 21.74 5.45 9.56
N ASP A 2 21.86 4.94 10.77
CA ASP A 2 23.11 4.96 11.50
C ASP A 2 24.05 4.06 10.70
N GLY A 3 25.07 4.66 10.07
CA GLY A 3 26.12 3.91 9.43
C GLY A 3 26.81 3.11 10.52
N GLU A 4 26.52 1.81 10.61
CA GLU A 4 27.13 0.97 11.62
C GLU A 4 28.65 1.04 11.45
N ASP A 5 29.30 1.63 12.45
CA ASP A 5 30.75 1.69 12.56
C ASP A 5 31.28 0.26 12.44
N ILE A 6 31.96 -0.03 11.33
CA ILE A 6 32.54 -1.35 11.09
C ILE A 6 33.50 -1.64 12.25
N PRO A 7 33.26 -2.70 13.05
CA PRO A 7 34.13 -3.01 14.19
C PRO A 7 35.54 -3.29 13.69
N ASN A 8 36.56 -2.77 14.40
CA ASN A 8 37.93 -3.08 14.05
C ASN A 8 38.27 -4.50 14.51
N PHE A 9 38.40 -5.44 13.58
CA PHE A 9 38.64 -6.85 13.89
C PHE A 9 40.09 -7.11 14.32
N SER A 10 40.27 -8.00 15.30
CA SER A 10 41.61 -8.41 15.74
C SER A 10 42.16 -9.58 14.91
N SER A 11 41.31 -10.26 14.13
CA SER A 11 41.71 -11.35 13.23
C SER A 11 40.77 -11.52 12.03
N LEU A 12 41.29 -12.03 10.91
CA LEU A 12 40.50 -12.39 9.72
C LEU A 12 39.37 -13.41 10.01
N LYS A 13 39.57 -14.27 11.01
CA LYS A 13 38.57 -15.26 11.41
C LYS A 13 37.37 -14.60 12.10
N GLU A 14 37.64 -13.59 12.92
CA GLU A 14 36.62 -12.78 13.60
C GLU A 14 35.83 -11.94 12.59
N GLU A 15 36.52 -11.31 11.65
CA GLU A 15 35.90 -10.56 10.55
C GLU A 15 34.96 -11.44 9.72
N THR A 16 35.44 -12.63 9.31
CA THR A 16 34.62 -13.57 8.52
C THR A 16 33.40 -14.05 9.30
N ALA A 17 33.55 -14.30 10.60
CA ALA A 17 32.44 -14.71 11.46
C ALA A 17 31.40 -13.58 11.60
N TYR A 18 31.85 -12.35 11.84
CA TYR A 18 31.00 -11.18 11.96
C TYR A 18 30.19 -10.93 10.69
N TRP A 19 30.82 -10.86 9.52
CA TRP A 19 30.09 -10.62 8.26
C TRP A 19 29.16 -11.77 7.90
N LYS A 20 29.52 -13.01 8.24
CA LYS A 20 28.64 -14.16 8.06
C LYS A 20 27.39 -14.03 8.93
N GLU A 21 27.55 -13.74 10.21
CA GLU A 21 26.43 -13.55 11.14
C GLU A 21 25.56 -12.36 10.72
N LEU A 22 26.17 -11.24 10.36
CA LEU A 22 25.48 -10.05 9.90
C LEU A 22 24.66 -10.32 8.62
N SER A 23 25.24 -11.06 7.67
CA SER A 23 24.53 -11.45 6.45
C SER A 23 23.33 -12.37 6.73
N LEU A 24 23.45 -13.26 7.71
CA LEU A 24 22.35 -14.14 8.13
C LEU A 24 21.25 -13.35 8.82
N LYS A 25 21.62 -12.41 9.70
CA LYS A 25 20.69 -11.50 10.37
C LYS A 25 19.89 -10.68 9.35
N TYR A 26 20.56 -10.03 8.40
CA TYR A 26 19.86 -9.25 7.38
C TYR A 26 19.02 -10.11 6.44
N LYS A 27 19.48 -11.32 6.11
CA LYS A 27 18.68 -12.26 5.32
C LYS A 27 17.38 -12.62 6.03
N GLN A 28 17.46 -12.90 7.33
CA GLN A 28 16.29 -13.20 8.14
C GLN A 28 15.36 -11.99 8.23
N SER A 29 15.87 -10.81 8.59
CA SER A 29 15.05 -9.59 8.66
C SER A 29 14.39 -9.25 7.32
N PHE A 30 15.07 -9.50 6.20
CA PHE A 30 14.50 -9.33 4.87
C PHE A 30 13.35 -10.31 4.60
N GLN A 31 13.51 -11.58 4.99
CA GLN A 31 12.45 -12.58 4.85
C GLN A 31 11.23 -12.21 5.69
N GLU A 32 11.44 -11.84 6.95
CA GLU A 32 10.38 -11.41 7.86
C GLU A 32 9.62 -10.19 7.30
N ALA A 33 10.33 -9.13 6.89
CA ALA A 33 9.71 -7.94 6.32
C ALA A 33 8.98 -8.21 4.99
N ARG A 34 9.49 -9.14 4.18
CA ARG A 34 8.84 -9.55 2.93
C ARG A 34 7.55 -10.31 3.22
N ASP A 35 7.58 -11.24 4.16
CA ASP A 35 6.43 -12.06 4.49
C ASP A 35 5.34 -11.18 5.15
N GLU A 36 5.71 -10.25 6.05
CA GLU A 36 4.80 -9.23 6.60
C GLU A 36 4.17 -8.36 5.49
N LEU A 37 4.95 -7.95 4.49
CA LEU A 37 4.43 -7.18 3.36
C LEU A 37 3.41 -7.96 2.54
N VAL A 38 3.62 -9.26 2.33
CA VAL A 38 2.65 -10.11 1.61
C VAL A 38 1.35 -10.20 2.40
N GLU A 39 1.42 -10.48 3.70
CA GLU A 39 0.25 -10.54 4.58
C GLU A 39 -0.53 -9.22 4.57
N PHE A 40 0.17 -8.08 4.62
CA PHE A 40 -0.45 -6.76 4.55
C PHE A 40 -1.15 -6.51 3.21
N GLN A 41 -0.54 -6.92 2.09
CA GLN A 41 -1.12 -6.77 0.76
C GLN A 41 -2.37 -7.64 0.57
N GLU A 42 -2.33 -8.88 1.06
CA GLU A 42 -3.47 -9.79 1.01
C GLU A 42 -4.62 -9.27 1.87
N GLY A 43 -4.33 -8.89 3.12
CA GLY A 43 -5.34 -8.29 4.02
C GLY A 43 -5.94 -6.99 3.46
N SER A 44 -5.13 -6.16 2.80
CA SER A 44 -5.62 -4.94 2.14
C SER A 44 -6.58 -5.25 0.99
N ARG A 45 -6.27 -6.25 0.16
CA ARG A 45 -7.13 -6.66 -0.95
C ARG A 45 -8.46 -7.24 -0.47
N GLU A 46 -8.45 -8.05 0.58
CA GLU A 46 -9.68 -8.58 1.18
C GLU A 46 -10.55 -7.46 1.74
N LEU A 47 -9.93 -6.50 2.44
CA LEU A 47 -10.64 -5.34 2.97
C LEU A 47 -11.23 -4.45 1.86
N GLU A 48 -10.48 -4.21 0.78
CA GLU A 48 -10.97 -3.48 -0.39
C GLU A 48 -12.17 -4.19 -1.01
N ALA A 49 -12.12 -5.51 -1.20
CA ALA A 49 -13.23 -6.28 -1.76
C ALA A 49 -14.49 -6.21 -0.87
N GLU A 50 -14.33 -6.28 0.45
CA GLU A 50 -15.42 -6.12 1.41
C GLU A 50 -16.04 -4.71 1.33
N LEU A 51 -15.21 -3.67 1.27
CA LEU A 51 -15.67 -2.28 1.12
C LEU A 51 -16.41 -2.07 -0.20
N GLU A 52 -15.90 -2.62 -1.31
CA GLU A 52 -16.57 -2.57 -2.61
C GLU A 52 -17.93 -3.29 -2.58
N ALA A 53 -18.00 -4.46 -1.94
CA ALA A 53 -19.26 -5.18 -1.78
C ALA A 53 -20.28 -4.34 -0.99
N GLN A 54 -19.86 -3.67 0.10
CA GLN A 54 -20.71 -2.77 0.87
C GLN A 54 -21.20 -1.58 0.04
N LEU A 55 -20.32 -0.97 -0.77
CA LEU A 55 -20.69 0.12 -1.68
C LEU A 55 -21.71 -0.33 -2.73
N VAL A 56 -21.51 -1.50 -3.34
CA VAL A 56 -22.46 -2.07 -4.32
C VAL A 56 -23.82 -2.32 -3.67
N GLN A 57 -23.86 -2.87 -2.46
CA GLN A 57 -25.12 -3.08 -1.73
C GLN A 57 -25.80 -1.74 -1.38
N ALA A 58 -25.04 -0.73 -0.93
CA ALA A 58 -25.56 0.59 -0.61
C ALA A 58 -26.13 1.31 -1.85
N ALA A 59 -25.44 1.22 -2.99
CA ALA A 59 -25.90 1.75 -4.27
C ALA A 59 -27.17 1.03 -4.75
N ARG A 60 -27.19 -0.31 -4.67
CA ARG A 60 -28.34 -1.12 -5.09
C ARG A 60 -29.57 -0.92 -4.21
N SER A 61 -29.38 -0.69 -2.92
CA SER A 61 -30.47 -0.37 -1.98
C SER A 61 -31.02 1.06 -2.16
N GLY A 62 -30.51 1.85 -3.10
CA GLY A 62 -30.89 3.25 -3.30
C GLY A 62 -30.46 4.19 -2.17
N ARG A 63 -29.69 3.69 -1.18
CA ARG A 63 -29.16 4.48 -0.06
C ARG A 63 -27.97 5.34 -0.48
N TRP A 64 -27.27 4.95 -1.53
CA TRP A 64 -26.19 5.75 -2.11
C TRP A 64 -26.57 6.23 -3.51
N PRO A 65 -27.14 7.44 -3.65
CA PRO A 65 -27.15 8.11 -4.93
C PRO A 65 -25.70 8.52 -5.19
N GLY A 66 -24.98 7.75 -6.02
CA GLY A 66 -23.63 8.12 -6.45
C GLY A 66 -23.59 9.57 -6.96
N PRO A 67 -22.42 10.21 -7.08
CA PRO A 67 -22.33 11.57 -7.57
C PRO A 67 -23.07 11.64 -8.91
N ARG A 68 -24.26 12.24 -8.90
CA ARG A 68 -24.98 12.59 -10.11
C ARG A 68 -24.05 13.56 -10.81
N LEU A 69 -23.32 13.06 -11.81
CA LEU A 69 -22.81 13.86 -12.90
C LEU A 69 -24.06 14.52 -13.51
N ARG A 70 -24.44 15.67 -12.94
CA ARG A 70 -25.23 16.64 -13.66
C ARG A 70 -24.38 16.95 -14.87
N HIS A 71 -24.79 16.45 -16.03
CA HIS A 71 -24.41 17.10 -17.27
C HIS A 71 -24.73 18.58 -17.07
N VAL A 72 -23.70 19.38 -16.83
CA VAL A 72 -23.84 20.83 -16.89
C VAL A 72 -24.14 21.09 -18.36
N ASN A 73 -25.38 21.47 -18.65
CA ASN A 73 -25.76 21.96 -19.96
C ASN A 73 -25.10 23.33 -20.13
N THR A 74 -23.80 23.35 -20.42
CA THR A 74 -23.09 24.52 -20.94
C THR A 74 -23.41 24.61 -22.42
N GLY A 75 -24.61 25.09 -22.71
CA GLY A 75 -25.08 25.42 -24.05
C GLY A 75 -25.97 26.65 -23.93
N GLY A 76 -25.35 27.82 -23.85
CA GLY A 76 -26.06 29.09 -23.93
C GLY A 76 -26.77 29.22 -25.27
N VAL A 77 -28.00 29.73 -25.25
CA VAL A 77 -28.46 30.92 -25.97
C VAL A 77 -29.83 31.26 -25.38
N LEU A 78 -29.91 32.40 -24.70
CA LEU A 78 -31.17 33.09 -24.47
C LEU A 78 -31.72 33.50 -25.84
N SER A 79 -32.75 32.82 -26.30
CA SER A 79 -33.64 33.35 -27.34
C SER A 79 -35.05 33.36 -26.79
N SER A 80 -35.45 34.54 -26.32
CA SER A 80 -36.83 34.88 -25.99
C SER A 80 -37.71 34.78 -27.25
N PRO A 81 -38.91 34.21 -27.19
CA PRO A 81 -39.89 34.38 -28.25
C PRO A 81 -40.77 35.61 -27.98
N ARG A 82 -40.76 36.52 -28.97
CA ARG A 82 -41.78 37.48 -29.43
C ARG A 82 -42.80 38.05 -28.45
#